data_AF-A0A5N5HIA4-F1
#
_entry.id   AF-A0A5N5HIA4-F1
#
_cell.length_a   1.000
_cell.length_b   1.000
_cell.length_c   1.000
_cell.angle_alpha   90.00
_cell.angle_beta   90.00
_cell.angle_gamma   90.00
#
_symmetry.space_group_name_H-M   'P 1'
#
loop_
_entity.id
_entity.type
_entity.pdbx_description
1 polymer ?
#
loop_
_entity_poly.entity_id
_entity_poly.type
_entity_poly.pdbx_seq_one_letter_code
_entity_poly.pdbx_strand_id
1 'polypeptide(L)' 'MSNLNKLDFTTLEVSGRKYLKWVQDVKLHLIAQNLHPTIEEEMDNPVSEAKKTNVMIFIQRHIHDALQTEYLAEEDPRAL' A
#
# COMPACT_ATOMS: atom_id res chain seq x y z
N MET A 1 7.65 -6.59 22.96
CA MET A 1 7.53 -6.80 21.50
C MET A 1 6.24 -6.17 21.04
N SER A 2 6.32 -5.06 20.31
CA SER A 2 5.17 -4.34 19.80
C SER A 2 4.55 -5.17 18.67
N ASN A 3 3.33 -5.65 18.85
CA ASN A 3 2.56 -6.30 17.79
C ASN A 3 2.21 -5.25 16.73
N LEU A 4 3.14 -4.95 15.82
CA LEU A 4 2.90 -4.11 14.65
C LEU A 4 1.81 -4.69 13.73
N ASN A 5 1.52 -5.98 13.88
CA ASN A 5 0.41 -6.69 13.24
C ASN A 5 -0.99 -6.25 13.70
N LYS A 6 -1.08 -5.31 14.66
CA LYS A 6 -2.34 -4.81 15.21
C LYS A 6 -2.58 -3.32 14.92
N LEU A 7 -1.90 -2.76 13.91
CA LEU A 7 -2.40 -1.53 13.30
C LEU A 7 -3.79 -1.85 12.75
N ASP A 8 -4.82 -1.35 13.42
CA ASP A 8 -6.21 -1.37 12.94
C ASP A 8 -6.23 -0.61 11.62
N PHE A 9 -5.98 -1.35 10.53
CA PHE A 9 -5.87 -0.77 9.22
C PHE A 9 -7.25 -0.39 8.74
N THR A 10 -7.42 0.88 8.46
CA THR A 10 -8.70 1.38 7.99
C THR A 10 -8.88 0.91 6.55
N THR A 11 -9.83 0.04 6.23
CA THR A 11 -10.13 -0.33 4.82
C THR A 11 -10.63 0.89 4.04
N LEU A 12 -10.15 1.08 2.81
CA LEU A 12 -10.66 2.12 1.91
C LEU A 12 -12.08 1.74 1.47
N GLU A 13 -13.08 2.57 1.75
CA GLU A 13 -14.45 2.32 1.30
C GLU A 13 -14.60 2.62 -0.19
N VAL A 14 -15.53 1.93 -0.88
CA VAL A 14 -15.82 2.17 -2.31
C VAL A 14 -16.24 3.62 -2.60
N SER A 15 -16.78 4.33 -1.59
CA SER A 15 -17.14 5.75 -1.71
C SER A 15 -15.95 6.71 -1.63
N GLY A 16 -14.72 6.20 -1.47
CA GLY A 16 -13.52 6.98 -1.17
C GLY A 16 -13.49 7.53 0.26
N ARG A 17 -14.51 7.25 1.08
CA ARG A 17 -14.49 7.61 2.50
C ARG A 17 -13.29 6.94 3.16
N LYS A 18 -12.64 7.70 4.05
CA LYS A 18 -11.43 7.29 4.77
C LYS A 18 -10.17 7.22 3.91
N TYR A 19 -10.19 7.69 2.65
CA TYR A 19 -9.01 7.75 1.77
C TYR A 19 -7.78 8.38 2.45
N LEU A 20 -7.91 9.58 3.00
CA LEU A 20 -6.78 10.26 3.66
C LEU A 20 -6.20 9.46 4.84
N LYS A 21 -7.07 8.79 5.60
CA LYS A 21 -6.65 7.95 6.73
C LYS A 21 -5.98 6.66 6.23
N TRP A 22 -6.55 6.03 5.22
CA TRP A 22 -6.00 4.85 4.55
C TRP A 22 -4.60 5.14 3.99
N VAL A 23 -4.42 6.24 3.26
CA VAL A 23 -3.11 6.66 2.72
C VAL A 23 -2.08 6.86 3.83
N GLN A 24 -2.46 7.49 4.94
CA GLN A 24 -1.56 7.66 6.09
C GLN A 24 -1.18 6.31 6.73
N ASP A 25 -2.14 5.42 6.93
CA ASP A 25 -1.92 4.08 7.49
C ASP A 25 -0.97 3.28 6.57
N VAL A 26 -1.19 3.29 5.24
CA VAL A 26 -0.31 2.66 4.22
C VAL A 26 1.11 3.22 4.30
N LYS A 27 1.26 4.54 4.28
CA LYS A 27 2.57 5.19 4.32
C LYS A 27 3.35 4.82 5.58
N LEU A 28 2.71 4.86 6.76
CA LEU A 28 3.35 4.50 8.03
C LEU A 28 3.76 3.03 8.07
N HIS A 29 2.95 2.13 7.51
CA HIS A 29 3.26 0.71 7.43
C HIS A 29 4.49 0.45 6.55
N LEU A 30 4.55 1.09 5.38
CA LEU A 30 5.68 0.97 4.46
C LEU A 30 6.96 1.54 5.07
N ILE A 31 6.90 2.66 5.81
CA ILE A 31 8.03 3.19 6.56
C ILE A 31 8.51 2.18 7.60
N ALA A 32 7.59 1.62 8.40
CA ALA A 32 7.93 0.64 9.44
C ALA A 32 8.59 -0.64 8.87
N GLN A 33 8.26 -1.02 7.64
CA GLN A 33 8.84 -2.18 6.95
C GLN A 33 10.08 -1.85 6.09
N ASN A 34 10.54 -0.59 6.03
CA ASN A 34 11.57 -0.13 5.10
C ASN A 34 11.21 -0.40 3.62
N LEU A 35 9.91 -0.33 3.30
CA LEU A 35 9.33 -0.47 1.96
C LEU A 35 8.86 0.86 1.38
N HIS A 36 8.94 1.97 2.13
CA HIS A 36 8.62 3.32 1.66
C HIS A 36 9.27 3.71 0.31
N PRO A 37 10.54 3.35 0.02
CA PRO A 37 11.16 3.70 -1.26
C PRO A 37 10.41 3.16 -2.49
N THR A 38 9.60 2.11 -2.32
CA THR A 38 8.82 1.48 -3.40
C THR A 38 7.73 2.43 -3.95
N ILE A 39 7.26 3.37 -3.14
CA ILE A 39 6.22 4.35 -3.50
C ILE A 39 6.75 5.77 -3.73
N GLU A 40 8.06 6.00 -3.59
CA GLU A 40 8.72 7.28 -3.90
C GLU A 40 9.38 7.25 -5.27
N GLU A 41 9.48 8.39 -5.97
CA GLU A 41 10.24 8.47 -7.22
C GLU A 41 11.69 7.99 -7.01
N GLU A 42 12.06 6.90 -7.68
CA GLU A 42 13.42 6.37 -7.65
C GLU A 42 14.33 7.28 -8.46
N MET A 43 15.13 8.12 -7.77
CA MET A 43 16.21 8.86 -8.44
C MET A 43 17.50 8.05 -8.52
N ASP A 44 17.80 7.17 -7.55
CA ASP A 44 19.17 6.61 -7.41
C ASP A 44 19.27 5.13 -7.00
N ASN A 45 18.17 4.42 -6.72
CA ASN A 45 18.24 3.01 -6.31
C ASN A 45 17.03 2.18 -6.77
N PRO A 46 17.21 1.23 -7.71
CA PRO A 46 16.11 0.38 -8.17
C PRO A 46 15.60 -0.52 -7.04
N VAL A 47 14.31 -0.42 -6.71
CA VAL A 47 13.65 -1.31 -5.75
C VAL A 47 13.39 -2.65 -6.43
N SER A 48 13.76 -3.74 -5.74
CA SER A 48 13.56 -5.10 -6.26
C SER A 48 12.08 -5.38 -6.54
N GLU A 49 11.80 -6.11 -7.62
CA GLU A 49 10.44 -6.56 -7.98
C GLU A 49 9.71 -7.26 -6.83
N ALA A 50 10.42 -8.08 -6.04
CA ALA A 50 9.83 -8.73 -4.86
C ALA A 50 9.27 -7.73 -3.82
N LYS A 51 9.92 -6.58 -3.63
CA LYS A 51 9.43 -5.51 -2.73
C LYS A 51 8.20 -4.83 -3.34
N LYS A 52 8.19 -4.56 -4.65
CA LYS A 52 7.02 -4.02 -5.37
C LYS A 52 5.81 -4.94 -5.21
N THR A 53 5.99 -6.23 -5.51
CA THR A 53 4.91 -7.24 -5.36
C THR A 53 4.40 -7.32 -3.92
N ASN A 54 5.27 -7.25 -2.91
CA ASN A 54 4.84 -7.26 -1.51
C ASN A 54 3.98 -6.03 -1.16
N VAL A 55 4.34 -4.84 -1.65
CA VAL A 55 3.55 -3.62 -1.44
C VAL A 55 2.21 -3.69 -2.17
N MET A 56 2.18 -4.20 -3.41
CA MET A 56 0.94 -4.38 -4.16
C MET A 56 -0.03 -5.33 -3.45
N ILE A 57 0.44 -6.51 -3.03
CA ILE A 57 -0.39 -7.48 -2.28
C ILE A 57 -0.92 -6.85 -1.01
N PHE A 58 -0.10 -6.03 -0.34
CA PHE A 58 -0.53 -5.31 0.86
C PHE A 58 -1.65 -4.32 0.55
N ILE A 59 -1.48 -3.45 -0.44
CA ILE A 59 -2.46 -2.43 -0.85
C ILE A 59 -3.78 -3.11 -1.27
N GLN A 60 -3.71 -4.12 -2.14
CA GLN A 60 -4.88 -4.85 -2.65
C GLN A 60 -5.72 -5.47 -1.51
N ARG A 61 -5.08 -6.08 -0.51
CA ARG A 61 -5.78 -6.68 0.64
C ARG A 61 -6.51 -5.67 1.54
N HIS A 62 -6.16 -4.39 1.45
CA HIS A 62 -6.69 -3.34 2.32
C HIS A 62 -7.53 -2.29 1.58
N ILE A 63 -7.79 -2.48 0.28
CA ILE A 63 -8.82 -1.75 -0.46
C ILE A 63 -10.09 -2.60 -0.58
N HIS A 64 -11.24 -1.95 -0.75
CA HIS A 64 -12.50 -2.64 -0.98
C HIS A 64 -12.46 -3.52 -2.24
N ASP A 65 -13.10 -4.69 -2.21
CA ASP A 65 -13.10 -5.65 -3.34
C ASP A 65 -13.58 -5.04 -4.66
N ALA A 66 -14.58 -4.15 -4.59
CA ALA A 66 -15.07 -3.40 -5.76
C ALA A 66 -14.02 -2.47 -6.39
N LEU A 67 -13.04 -1.99 -5.60
CA LEU A 67 -11.91 -1.19 -6.10
C LEU A 67 -10.79 -2.12 -6.58
N GLN A 68 -10.60 -3.30 -5.98
CA GLN A 68 -9.59 -4.25 -6.46
C GLN A 68 -9.76 -4.58 -7.95
N THR A 69 -11.00 -4.69 -8.44
CA THR A 69 -11.27 -4.96 -9.86
C THR A 69 -10.85 -3.83 -10.80
N GLU A 70 -10.84 -2.57 -10.33
CA GLU A 70 -10.40 -1.42 -11.12
C GLU A 70 -8.86 -1.36 -11.20
N TYR A 71 -8.19 -1.81 -10.15
CA TYR A 71 -6.74 -1.74 -10.00
C TYR A 71 -6.01 -3.07 -10.30
N LEU A 72 -6.74 -4.08 -10.77
CA LEU A 72 -6.23 -5.45 -10.93
C LEU A 72 -5.20 -5.59 -12.07
N ALA A 73 -5.24 -4.66 -13.04
CA ALA A 73 -4.30 -4.61 -14.16
C ALA A 73 -3.07 -3.73 -13.87
N GLU A 74 -3.02 -3.07 -12.71
CA GLU A 74 -1.90 -2.20 -12.36
C GLU A 74 -0.73 -3.05 -11.86
N GLU A 75 0.47 -2.76 -12.37
CA GLU A 75 1.71 -3.46 -12.05
C GLU A 75 2.66 -2.60 -11.20
N ASP A 76 2.38 -1.29 -11.10
CA ASP A 76 3.15 -0.36 -10.28
C ASP A 76 2.38 0.01 -9.00
N PRO A 77 2.92 -0.26 -7.79
CA PRO A 77 2.31 0.18 -6.54
C PRO A 77 2.14 1.70 -6.41
N ARG A 78 2.77 2.52 -7.27
CA ARG A 78 2.59 3.99 -7.31
C ARG A 78 1.33 4.43 -8.04
N ALA A 79 0.79 3.58 -8.91
CA ALA A 79 -0.41 3.85 -9.67
C ALA A 79 -1.68 3.31 -8.99
N LEU A 80 -1.50 2.62 -7.85
CA LEU A 80 -2.55 2.22 -6.90
C LEU A 80 -2.88 3.34 -5.90
#